data_AF-A0A0K0FA11-F1
#
_entry.id   AF-A0A0K0FA11-F1
#
_cell.length_a   1.000
_cell.length_b   1.000
_cell.length_c   1.000
_cell.angle_alpha   90.00
_cell.angle_beta   90.00
_cell.angle_gamma   90.00
#
_symmetry.space_group_name_H-M   'P 1'
#
loop_
_entity.id
_entity.type
_entity.pdbx_description
1 polymer ?
#
loop_
_entity_poly.entity_id
_entity_poly.type
_entity_poly.pdbx_seq_one_letter_code
_entity_poly.pdbx_strand_id
1 'polypeptide(L)'
;MRCVYIFFCLIHQYIFQELLFPTQMRLLISKSYFIFNFSKLSISTVRSVDSVGTSLGKLESLSNSKIANNPFVVSPEAWVTSLSTIEQNNTDIVKLNSDIFRHAPRLDLLHRNITWQLNYRNLQLTKQLSRGEMPGGGRKPWPQKKTGRAHVGSVRSPNFINGGFAHGVRGPRTWFYMLPDAIRLKGLCVALTIKHAQNDLVIVEDFSSLKNDSKELINDIAESRNWGYSVLFVEENSEVSTKLVNATQDIPSFNIMPVYGLNCFSIMKHDTLVISRKALLKLEERILYHLYRSESLQKKYRYKDIKEKILNEGASENNEKFAPFV
;
A
#
# COMPACT_ATOMS: atom_id res chain seq x y z
N MET A 1 -2.69 49.37 -13.23
CA MET A 1 -2.82 47.92 -13.50
C MET A 1 -1.54 47.15 -13.12
N ARG A 2 -1.02 47.36 -11.90
CA ARG A 2 0.15 46.66 -11.34
C ARG A 2 0.06 46.77 -9.82
N CYS A 3 -0.75 45.92 -9.17
CA CYS A 3 -0.81 45.81 -7.70
C CYS A 3 -1.34 44.47 -7.17
N VAL A 4 -1.68 43.49 -8.02
CA VAL A 4 -2.29 42.22 -7.55
C VAL A 4 -1.31 41.03 -7.53
N TYR A 5 -0.11 41.17 -8.09
CA TYR A 5 0.83 40.03 -8.22
C TYR A 5 1.84 39.86 -7.07
N ILE A 6 1.84 40.71 -6.04
CA ILE A 6 2.87 40.67 -4.98
C ILE A 6 2.39 39.91 -3.72
N PHE A 7 1.08 39.64 -3.58
CA PHE A 7 0.55 38.97 -2.38
C PHE A 7 0.56 37.43 -2.43
N PHE A 8 0.77 36.82 -3.60
CA PHE A 8 0.78 35.35 -3.72
C PHE A 8 2.16 34.73 -3.52
N CYS A 9 3.23 35.53 -3.49
CA CYS A 9 4.60 35.04 -3.37
C CYS A 9 5.10 34.89 -1.92
N LEU A 10 4.44 35.53 -0.94
CA LEU A 10 4.91 35.58 0.46
C LEU A 10 4.38 34.44 1.36
N ILE A 11 3.45 33.61 0.89
CA ILE A 11 2.92 32.48 1.68
C ILE A 11 3.69 31.18 1.41
N HIS A 12 4.49 31.11 0.35
CA HIS A 12 5.17 29.87 -0.05
C HIS A 12 6.54 29.65 0.61
N GLN A 13 6.98 30.56 1.49
CA GLN A 13 8.31 30.54 2.11
C GLN A 13 8.33 30.24 3.62
N TYR A 14 7.16 30.04 4.25
CA TYR A 14 7.06 29.91 5.71
C TYR A 14 6.70 28.52 6.25
N ILE A 15 6.63 27.48 5.41
CA ILE A 15 6.25 26.12 5.84
C ILE A 15 7.45 25.13 5.89
N PHE A 16 8.67 25.56 5.52
CA PHE A 16 9.80 24.65 5.36
C PHE A 16 10.85 24.67 6.50
N GLN A 17 10.53 25.24 7.66
CA GLN A 17 11.53 25.41 8.71
C GLN A 17 10.96 25.20 10.11
N GLU A 18 10.72 23.93 10.47
CA GLU A 18 10.82 23.42 11.84
C GLU A 18 10.67 21.88 11.87
N LEU A 19 11.73 21.19 11.45
CA LEU A 19 11.97 19.78 11.78
C LEU A 19 13.40 19.66 12.33
N LEU A 20 13.57 20.15 13.56
CA LEU A 20 14.71 19.82 14.41
C LEU A 20 14.16 19.15 15.67
N PHE A 21 14.61 17.92 15.90
CA PHE A 21 14.39 17.15 17.11
C PHE A 21 14.64 18.00 18.37
N PRO A 22 13.88 17.76 19.44
CA PRO A 22 14.51 17.65 20.75
C PRO A 22 14.27 16.26 21.33
N THR A 23 15.37 15.52 21.41
CA THR A 23 15.66 14.58 22.49
C THR A 23 15.39 15.26 23.84
N GLN A 24 14.31 14.90 24.54
CA GLN A 24 14.14 14.92 26.01
C GLN A 24 12.65 14.69 26.34
N MET A 25 12.24 13.43 26.41
CA MET A 25 11.10 12.98 27.23
C MET A 25 11.27 11.49 27.49
N ARG A 26 12.38 11.17 28.16
CA ARG A 26 12.59 9.91 28.85
C ARG A 26 12.02 10.11 30.26
N LEU A 27 11.22 9.15 30.71
CA LEU A 27 10.60 9.05 32.05
C LEU A 27 9.25 9.76 32.20
N LEU A 28 8.15 9.01 31.96
CA LEU A 28 7.01 8.82 32.88
C LEU A 28 5.79 8.22 32.15
N ILE A 29 5.94 7.02 31.60
CA ILE A 29 4.81 6.10 31.40
C ILE A 29 5.29 4.71 31.82
N SER A 30 5.39 4.50 33.12
CA SER A 30 5.55 3.19 33.72
C SER A 30 4.18 2.71 34.20
N LYS A 31 3.95 1.39 34.04
CA LYS A 31 2.85 0.59 34.60
C LYS A 31 1.50 0.71 33.89
N SER A 32 1.38 0.02 32.75
CA SER A 32 0.26 -0.89 32.42
C SER A 32 0.62 -1.68 31.17
N TYR A 33 1.60 -2.58 31.30
CA TYR A 33 1.91 -3.55 30.24
C TYR A 33 0.88 -4.67 30.29
N PHE A 34 0.01 -4.72 29.28
CA PHE A 34 -0.74 -5.93 28.96
C PHE A 34 0.23 -6.90 28.28
N ILE A 35 0.78 -7.81 29.07
CA ILE A 35 1.68 -8.87 28.63
C ILE A 35 0.84 -9.87 27.83
N PHE A 36 0.88 -9.80 26.50
CA PHE A 36 0.57 -10.96 25.67
C PHE A 36 1.81 -11.86 25.67
N ASN A 37 1.73 -12.90 26.48
CA ASN A 37 2.75 -13.91 26.65
C ASN A 37 2.82 -14.79 25.38
N PHE A 38 3.62 -14.38 24.39
CA PHE A 38 4.01 -15.22 23.25
C PHE A 38 5.19 -16.12 23.65
N SER A 39 5.02 -16.95 24.69
CA SER A 39 5.98 -18.00 25.03
C SER A 39 5.34 -19.36 24.74
N LYS A 40 5.50 -19.79 23.48
CA LYS A 40 5.31 -21.13 22.88
C LYS A 40 4.67 -21.02 21.49
N LEU A 41 5.35 -20.32 20.59
CA LEU A 41 5.33 -20.69 19.18
C LEU A 41 6.79 -20.89 18.81
N SER A 42 7.22 -22.14 18.84
CA SER A 42 8.47 -22.58 18.28
C SER A 42 8.53 -22.11 16.82
N ILE A 43 9.32 -21.06 16.59
CA ILE A 43 9.78 -20.66 15.27
C ILE A 43 10.78 -21.74 14.84
N SER A 44 10.24 -22.83 14.34
CA SER A 44 10.98 -23.85 13.60
C SER A 44 10.30 -24.00 12.26
N THR A 45 10.51 -23.01 11.40
CA THR A 45 10.46 -23.16 9.95
C THR A 45 11.18 -21.96 9.36
N VAL A 46 12.52 -21.99 9.47
CA VAL A 46 13.36 -21.43 8.41
C VAL A 46 12.96 -22.22 7.17
N ARG A 47 12.02 -21.68 6.38
CA ARG A 47 11.74 -22.21 5.05
C ARG A 47 12.95 -21.88 4.21
N SER A 48 13.73 -22.90 3.90
CA SER A 48 14.85 -22.84 2.97
C SER A 48 14.41 -22.17 1.66
N VAL A 49 15.32 -21.38 1.10
CA VAL A 49 15.17 -20.65 -0.18
C VAL A 49 14.71 -21.59 -1.32
N ASP A 50 15.07 -22.88 -1.24
CA ASP A 50 14.68 -23.92 -2.20
C ASP A 50 13.17 -24.21 -2.24
N SER A 51 12.44 -23.96 -1.15
CA SER A 51 10.98 -24.19 -1.08
C SER A 51 10.17 -23.10 -1.79
N VAL A 52 10.76 -21.93 -2.03
CA VAL A 52 10.15 -20.79 -2.75
C VAL A 52 10.10 -21.08 -4.25
N GLY A 53 11.15 -21.71 -4.80
CA GLY A 53 11.20 -22.11 -6.21
C GLY A 53 10.13 -23.15 -6.57
N THR A 54 9.82 -24.08 -5.66
CA THR A 54 8.80 -25.11 -5.89
C THR A 54 7.37 -24.56 -5.85
N SER A 55 7.09 -23.55 -5.00
CA SER A 55 5.78 -22.89 -4.94
C SER A 55 5.53 -21.98 -6.14
N LEU A 56 6.54 -21.21 -6.55
CA LEU A 56 6.48 -20.37 -7.73
C LEU A 56 6.20 -21.22 -8.98
N GLY A 57 6.98 -22.27 -9.24
CA GLY A 57 6.78 -23.13 -10.42
C GLY A 57 5.40 -23.78 -10.48
N LYS A 58 4.78 -24.08 -9.32
CA LYS A 58 3.40 -24.59 -9.27
C LYS A 58 2.36 -23.49 -9.57
N LEU A 59 2.58 -22.27 -9.10
CA LEU A 59 1.67 -21.14 -9.37
C LEU A 59 1.81 -20.64 -10.80
N GLU A 60 3.04 -20.56 -11.30
CA GLU A 60 3.35 -20.26 -12.68
C GLU A 60 2.81 -21.33 -13.62
N SER A 61 2.88 -22.63 -13.28
CA SER A 61 2.23 -23.66 -14.12
C SER A 61 0.71 -23.51 -14.15
N LEU A 62 0.06 -23.05 -13.07
CA LEU A 62 -1.37 -22.73 -13.09
C LEU A 62 -1.68 -21.52 -13.97
N SER A 63 -0.91 -20.42 -13.88
CA SER A 63 -1.11 -19.28 -14.79
C SER A 63 -0.77 -19.65 -16.23
N ASN A 64 0.34 -20.34 -16.45
CA ASN A 64 0.82 -20.77 -17.76
C ASN A 64 -0.13 -21.78 -18.39
N SER A 65 -0.83 -22.63 -17.62
CA SER A 65 -1.84 -23.53 -18.15
C SER A 65 -3.04 -22.77 -18.76
N LYS A 66 -3.45 -21.64 -18.17
CA LYS A 66 -4.48 -20.78 -18.75
C LYS A 66 -4.00 -20.08 -20.02
N ILE A 67 -2.74 -19.66 -20.03
CA ILE A 67 -2.11 -18.97 -21.16
C ILE A 67 -1.90 -19.95 -22.32
N ALA A 68 -1.30 -21.12 -22.07
CA ALA A 68 -0.98 -22.14 -23.07
C ALA A 68 -2.24 -22.68 -23.77
N ASN A 69 -3.36 -22.76 -23.06
CA ASN A 69 -4.64 -23.22 -23.63
C ASN A 69 -5.40 -22.11 -24.38
N ASN A 70 -4.96 -20.84 -24.28
CA ASN A 70 -5.65 -19.71 -24.90
C ASN A 70 -4.76 -19.04 -25.97
N PRO A 71 -5.02 -19.30 -27.27
CA PRO A 71 -4.19 -18.75 -28.36
C PRO A 71 -4.27 -17.22 -28.48
N PHE A 72 -5.19 -16.56 -27.77
CA PHE A 72 -5.37 -15.11 -27.80
C PHE A 72 -4.61 -14.37 -26.70
N VAL A 73 -4.02 -15.07 -25.72
CA VAL A 73 -3.29 -14.44 -24.61
C VAL A 73 -1.80 -14.46 -24.92
N VAL A 74 -1.26 -13.29 -25.27
CA VAL A 74 0.18 -13.09 -25.46
C VAL A 74 0.79 -12.55 -24.16
N SER A 75 1.85 -13.19 -23.68
CA SER A 75 2.60 -12.73 -22.50
C SER A 75 3.32 -11.41 -22.80
N PRO A 76 3.14 -10.37 -21.98
CA PRO A 76 3.91 -9.13 -22.13
C PRO A 76 5.40 -9.38 -21.89
N GLU A 77 6.24 -8.59 -22.56
CA GLU A 77 7.69 -8.63 -22.40
C GLU A 77 8.18 -7.24 -21.96
N ALA A 78 9.34 -7.21 -21.30
CA ALA A 78 10.00 -5.97 -20.88
C ALA A 78 11.52 -6.13 -20.91
N TRP A 79 12.20 -5.03 -21.22
CA TRP A 79 13.66 -4.97 -21.25
C TRP A 79 14.22 -4.99 -19.83
N VAL A 80 15.29 -5.77 -19.64
CA VAL A 80 16.15 -5.70 -18.46
C VAL A 80 17.29 -4.74 -18.77
N THR A 81 17.51 -3.81 -17.86
CA THR A 81 18.57 -2.80 -17.96
C THR A 81 19.57 -2.95 -16.82
N SER A 82 20.81 -2.53 -17.05
CA SER A 82 21.83 -2.42 -16.01
C SER A 82 22.02 -0.97 -15.56
N LEU A 83 22.51 -0.73 -14.32
CA LEU A 83 22.80 0.61 -13.79
C LEU A 83 24.29 0.96 -13.80
N SER A 84 25.09 0.17 -14.51
CA SER A 84 26.54 0.39 -14.61
C SER A 84 26.92 1.54 -15.53
N THR A 85 26.07 1.86 -16.51
CA THR A 85 26.25 2.96 -17.49
C THR A 85 25.17 4.01 -17.34
N ILE A 86 25.49 5.25 -17.71
CA ILE A 86 24.50 6.34 -17.74
C ILE A 86 23.46 6.05 -18.82
N GLU A 87 23.95 5.80 -20.04
CA GLU A 87 23.12 5.39 -21.17
C GLU A 87 22.39 4.07 -20.92
N GLN A 88 21.21 3.94 -21.55
CA GLN A 88 20.36 2.78 -21.44
C GLN A 88 20.96 1.59 -22.20
N ASN A 89 21.48 0.63 -21.43
CA ASN A 89 21.95 -0.65 -21.95
C ASN A 89 20.94 -1.75 -21.63
N ASN A 90 20.30 -2.27 -22.68
CA ASN A 90 19.37 -3.40 -22.60
C ASN A 90 20.17 -4.70 -22.62
N THR A 91 20.20 -5.44 -21.51
CA THR A 91 20.97 -6.68 -21.37
C THR A 91 20.17 -7.92 -21.76
N ASP A 92 18.91 -7.99 -21.34
CA ASP A 92 18.06 -9.18 -21.48
C ASP A 92 16.59 -8.77 -21.73
N ILE A 93 15.74 -9.72 -22.13
CA ILE A 93 14.30 -9.55 -22.25
C ILE A 93 13.62 -10.52 -21.28
N VAL A 94 12.80 -9.99 -20.38
CA VAL A 94 12.04 -10.79 -19.42
C VAL A 94 10.58 -10.86 -19.82
N LYS A 95 10.05 -12.09 -19.81
CA LYS A 95 8.62 -12.35 -19.99
C LYS A 95 7.90 -12.08 -18.68
N LEU A 96 6.86 -11.25 -18.75
CA LEU A 96 6.01 -10.86 -17.64
C LEU A 96 4.72 -11.68 -17.62
N ASN A 97 4.18 -11.92 -16.42
CA ASN A 97 2.92 -12.65 -16.32
C ASN A 97 1.72 -11.82 -16.82
N SER A 98 0.96 -12.38 -17.77
CA SER A 98 -0.21 -11.71 -18.36
C SER A 98 -1.32 -11.40 -17.34
N ASP A 99 -1.51 -12.24 -16.32
CA ASP A 99 -2.57 -12.02 -15.32
C ASP A 99 -2.31 -10.75 -14.48
N ILE A 100 -1.05 -10.34 -14.35
CA ILE A 100 -0.62 -9.21 -13.51
C ILE A 100 -0.44 -7.95 -14.34
N PHE A 101 0.32 -8.05 -15.44
CA PHE A 101 0.75 -6.92 -16.26
C PHE A 101 -0.16 -6.66 -17.48
N ARG A 102 -1.12 -7.54 -17.76
CA ARG A 102 -2.10 -7.38 -18.85
C ARG A 102 -3.54 -7.42 -18.34
N HIS A 103 -3.78 -6.92 -17.13
CA HIS A 103 -5.12 -6.79 -16.59
C HIS A 103 -5.87 -5.64 -17.27
N ALA A 104 -7.19 -5.76 -17.48
CA ALA A 104 -7.99 -4.66 -18.04
C ALA A 104 -7.80 -3.36 -17.21
N PRO A 105 -7.50 -2.21 -17.82
CA PRO A 105 -7.15 -0.97 -17.12
C PRO A 105 -8.39 -0.33 -16.46
N ARG A 106 -8.77 -0.85 -15.29
CA ARG A 106 -9.95 -0.40 -14.53
C ARG A 106 -9.60 0.71 -13.53
N LEU A 107 -9.71 1.96 -13.97
CA LEU A 107 -9.42 3.15 -13.16
C LEU A 107 -10.25 3.24 -11.86
N ASP A 108 -11.49 2.73 -11.86
CA ASP A 108 -12.34 2.68 -10.66
C ASP A 108 -11.68 1.87 -9.52
N LEU A 109 -11.08 0.70 -9.82
CA LEU A 109 -10.41 -0.12 -8.81
C LEU A 109 -9.18 0.57 -8.23
N LEU A 110 -8.45 1.29 -9.08
CA LEU A 110 -7.29 2.07 -8.68
C LEU A 110 -7.71 3.25 -7.78
N HIS A 111 -8.75 3.99 -8.18
CA HIS A 111 -9.31 5.08 -7.39
C HIS A 111 -9.82 4.60 -6.01
N ARG A 112 -10.55 3.48 -5.95
CA ARG A 112 -11.00 2.88 -4.68
C ARG A 112 -9.85 2.51 -3.75
N ASN A 113 -8.74 2.02 -4.31
CA ASN A 113 -7.56 1.66 -3.54
C ASN A 113 -6.85 2.89 -2.98
N ILE A 114 -6.65 3.92 -3.79
CA ILE A 114 -6.01 5.16 -3.36
C ILE A 114 -6.85 5.86 -2.30
N THR A 115 -8.16 6.03 -2.53
CA THR A 115 -9.06 6.65 -1.56
C THR A 115 -9.13 5.86 -0.26
N TRP A 116 -9.18 4.52 -0.33
CA TRP A 116 -9.07 3.68 0.85
C TRP A 116 -7.76 3.92 1.59
N GLN A 117 -6.63 3.93 0.89
CA GLN A 117 -5.29 4.17 1.45
C GLN A 117 -5.16 5.55 2.11
N LEU A 118 -5.85 6.57 1.61
CA LEU A 118 -5.88 7.90 2.24
C LEU A 118 -6.79 7.90 3.47
N ASN A 119 -7.98 7.30 3.38
CA ASN A 119 -8.98 7.37 4.44
C ASN A 119 -8.65 6.48 5.66
N TYR A 120 -8.09 5.28 5.47
CA TYR A 120 -7.87 4.35 6.59
C TYR A 120 -6.86 4.87 7.62
N ARG A 121 -5.91 5.72 7.18
CA ARG A 121 -4.89 6.35 8.04
C ARG A 121 -5.36 7.66 8.67
N ASN A 122 -6.49 8.20 8.20
CA ASN A 122 -6.97 9.52 8.62
C ASN A 122 -7.70 9.45 9.96
N LEU A 123 -7.31 10.34 10.87
CA LEU A 123 -7.92 10.51 12.19
C LEU A 123 -8.22 11.99 12.43
N GLN A 124 -9.49 12.30 12.68
CA GLN A 124 -9.92 13.66 13.01
C GLN A 124 -9.86 13.88 14.52
N LEU A 125 -8.91 14.71 14.95
CA LEU A 125 -8.79 15.14 16.36
C LEU A 125 -9.61 16.39 16.69
N THR A 126 -10.14 17.07 15.67
CA THR A 126 -10.89 18.31 15.89
C THR A 126 -12.19 18.02 16.65
N LYS A 127 -12.45 18.81 17.69
CA LYS A 127 -13.66 18.75 18.51
C LYS A 127 -14.13 20.16 18.77
N GLN A 128 -15.39 20.43 18.45
CA GLN A 128 -16.08 21.66 18.82
C GLN A 128 -16.94 21.42 20.06
N LEU A 129 -16.89 22.35 21.00
CA LEU A 129 -17.65 22.26 22.25
C LEU A 129 -19.14 22.47 21.97
N SER A 130 -19.94 21.49 22.38
CA SER A 130 -21.39 21.62 22.40
C SER A 130 -21.82 22.55 23.54
N ARG A 131 -23.08 23.01 23.52
CA ARG A 131 -23.62 23.86 24.59
C ARG A 131 -23.48 23.28 26.00
N GLY A 132 -23.44 21.95 26.14
CA GLY A 132 -23.33 21.26 27.42
C GLY A 132 -21.88 21.04 27.89
N GLU A 133 -20.91 21.18 26.99
CA GLU A 133 -19.49 21.06 27.32
C GLU A 133 -18.84 22.43 27.58
N MET A 134 -19.52 23.52 27.18
CA MET A 134 -19.04 24.86 27.47
C MET A 134 -19.21 25.20 28.97
N PRO A 135 -18.24 25.90 29.58
CA PRO A 135 -18.29 26.21 31.01
C PRO A 135 -19.42 27.19 31.35
N GLY A 136 -20.22 26.89 32.38
CA GLY A 136 -21.30 27.75 32.87
C GLY A 136 -22.62 27.61 32.12
N GLY A 137 -23.48 28.63 32.14
CA GLY A 137 -24.77 28.61 31.42
C GLY A 137 -25.89 27.79 32.06
N GLY A 138 -25.72 27.35 33.32
CA GLY A 138 -26.75 26.63 34.08
C GLY A 138 -27.85 27.53 34.66
N ARG A 139 -27.60 28.83 34.83
CA ARG A 139 -28.60 29.81 35.30
C ARG A 139 -29.35 30.41 34.12
N LYS A 140 -30.69 30.50 34.25
CA LYS A 140 -31.54 31.20 33.28
C LYS A 140 -31.20 32.71 33.26
N PRO A 141 -30.94 33.33 32.10
CA PRO A 141 -30.48 34.73 32.03
C PRO A 141 -31.49 35.74 32.58
N TRP A 142 -32.78 35.55 32.26
CA TRP A 142 -33.88 36.40 32.72
C TRP A 142 -35.19 35.60 32.83
N PRO A 143 -36.18 36.05 33.62
CA PRO A 143 -37.46 35.36 33.77
C PRO A 143 -38.20 35.26 32.43
N GLN A 144 -39.08 34.25 32.32
CA GLN A 144 -39.76 33.93 31.07
C GLN A 144 -40.63 35.08 30.53
N LYS A 145 -41.21 35.90 31.40
CA LYS A 145 -42.17 36.97 31.06
C LYS A 145 -41.75 38.28 31.74
N LYS A 146 -42.40 39.38 31.35
CA LYS A 146 -42.26 40.73 31.94
C LYS A 146 -40.92 41.45 31.69
N THR A 147 -40.10 40.95 30.76
CA THR A 147 -38.78 41.53 30.44
C THR A 147 -38.73 42.25 29.09
N GLY A 148 -39.73 42.05 28.22
CA GLY A 148 -39.75 42.60 26.85
C GLY A 148 -38.68 42.02 25.91
N ARG A 149 -37.92 41.00 26.34
CA ARG A 149 -36.85 40.35 25.58
C ARG A 149 -37.30 38.98 25.07
N ALA A 150 -36.59 38.45 24.07
CA ALA A 150 -36.80 37.10 23.57
C ALA A 150 -36.65 36.04 24.69
N HIS A 151 -37.37 34.91 24.56
CA HIS A 151 -37.30 33.81 25.51
C HIS A 151 -36.00 33.03 25.37
N VAL A 152 -35.22 32.93 26.46
CA VAL A 152 -33.91 32.27 26.44
C VAL A 152 -33.76 31.33 27.64
N GLY A 153 -33.26 30.12 27.38
CA GLY A 153 -32.97 29.12 28.40
C GLY A 153 -31.56 29.21 28.98
N SER A 154 -30.56 29.50 28.16
CA SER A 154 -29.14 29.54 28.56
C SER A 154 -28.32 30.49 27.68
N VAL A 155 -27.32 31.15 28.29
CA VAL A 155 -26.32 31.96 27.56
C VAL A 155 -25.39 31.13 26.69
N ARG A 156 -25.31 29.80 26.90
CA ARG A 156 -24.46 28.89 26.09
C ARG A 156 -25.17 28.31 24.87
N SER A 157 -26.39 28.77 24.58
CA SER A 157 -27.11 28.34 23.38
C SER A 157 -26.40 28.82 22.10
N PRO A 158 -26.51 28.08 20.98
CA PRO A 158 -25.77 28.40 19.74
C PRO A 158 -26.06 29.79 19.17
N ASN A 159 -27.22 30.37 19.49
CA ASN A 159 -27.65 31.68 19.02
C ASN A 159 -26.93 32.83 19.75
N PHE A 160 -26.25 32.54 20.86
CA PHE A 160 -25.51 33.54 21.65
C PHE A 160 -24.05 33.62 21.19
N ILE A 161 -23.48 34.81 21.35
CA ILE A 161 -22.02 35.02 21.24
C ILE A 161 -21.34 34.14 22.29
N ASN A 162 -20.30 33.40 21.90
CA ASN A 162 -19.61 32.40 22.73
C ASN A 162 -20.53 31.25 23.23
N GLY A 163 -21.61 31.00 22.49
CA GLY A 163 -22.46 29.81 22.63
C GLY A 163 -21.84 28.57 22.00
N GLY A 164 -22.31 27.39 22.41
CA GLY A 164 -21.83 26.12 21.88
C GLY A 164 -22.28 25.86 20.45
N PHE A 165 -21.51 25.08 19.68
CA PHE A 165 -21.90 24.70 18.33
C PHE A 165 -23.06 23.70 18.35
N ALA A 166 -24.08 23.91 17.51
CA ALA A 166 -25.22 22.99 17.38
C ALA A 166 -24.84 21.71 16.64
N HIS A 167 -24.31 21.87 15.42
CA HIS A 167 -23.80 20.78 14.58
C HIS A 167 -22.30 20.94 14.38
N GLY A 168 -21.57 20.94 15.48
CA GLY A 168 -20.12 21.02 15.46
C GLY A 168 -19.47 19.68 15.18
N VAL A 169 -18.21 19.71 14.74
CA VAL A 169 -17.39 18.50 14.64
C VAL A 169 -17.29 17.84 16.01
N ARG A 170 -17.62 16.55 16.08
CA ARG A 170 -17.46 15.71 17.26
C ARG A 170 -16.20 14.86 17.10
N GLY A 171 -15.27 14.99 18.03
CA GLY A 171 -13.99 14.27 17.99
C GLY A 171 -13.88 13.21 19.08
N PRO A 172 -12.88 12.30 19.00
CA PRO A 172 -12.12 11.93 17.81
C PRO A 172 -12.95 11.06 16.86
N ARG A 173 -12.86 11.29 15.54
CA ARG A 173 -13.52 10.48 14.51
C ARG A 173 -12.49 9.77 13.65
N THR A 174 -12.75 8.50 13.35
CA THR A 174 -11.96 7.70 12.40
C THR A 174 -12.74 7.52 11.10
N TRP A 175 -12.03 7.49 9.96
CA TRP A 175 -12.58 7.10 8.65
C TRP A 175 -12.13 5.69 8.26
N PHE A 176 -11.89 4.85 9.25
CA PHE A 176 -11.40 3.51 9.05
C PHE A 176 -12.48 2.62 8.41
N TYR A 177 -12.12 1.99 7.29
CA TYR A 177 -12.84 0.86 6.72
C TYR A 177 -11.84 -0.06 6.03
N MET A 178 -12.18 -1.34 5.91
CA MET A 178 -11.33 -2.32 5.21
C MET A 178 -11.91 -2.63 3.83
N LEU A 179 -11.11 -2.35 2.80
CA LEU A 179 -11.44 -2.72 1.43
C LEU A 179 -11.20 -4.24 1.24
N PRO A 180 -12.11 -4.97 0.56
CA PRO A 180 -11.90 -6.37 0.24
C PRO A 180 -10.53 -6.63 -0.39
N ASP A 181 -9.87 -7.69 0.04
CA ASP A 181 -8.56 -8.13 -0.44
C ASP A 181 -8.54 -8.34 -1.96
N ALA A 182 -9.59 -8.90 -2.56
CA ALA A 182 -9.68 -9.05 -4.01
C ALA A 182 -9.66 -7.71 -4.77
N ILE A 183 -10.30 -6.67 -4.23
CA ILE A 183 -10.30 -5.32 -4.83
C ILE A 183 -8.94 -4.68 -4.66
N ARG A 184 -8.29 -4.88 -3.50
CA ARG A 184 -6.93 -4.39 -3.25
C ARG A 184 -5.92 -4.97 -4.21
N LEU A 185 -5.96 -6.28 -4.39
CA LEU A 185 -5.08 -6.99 -5.30
C LEU A 185 -5.29 -6.54 -6.74
N LYS A 186 -6.55 -6.52 -7.23
CA LYS A 186 -6.83 -6.09 -8.61
C LYS A 186 -6.41 -4.64 -8.87
N GLY A 187 -6.54 -3.74 -7.89
CA GLY A 187 -6.04 -2.38 -8.04
C GLY A 187 -4.52 -2.31 -8.21
N LEU A 188 -3.77 -3.18 -7.52
CA LEU A 188 -2.32 -3.28 -7.69
C LEU A 188 -1.94 -3.82 -9.07
N CYS A 189 -2.62 -4.88 -9.56
CA CYS A 189 -2.42 -5.38 -10.92
C CYS A 189 -2.73 -4.31 -11.97
N VAL A 190 -3.81 -3.55 -11.80
CA VAL A 190 -4.15 -2.44 -12.69
C VAL A 190 -3.08 -1.35 -12.67
N ALA A 191 -2.55 -0.99 -11.50
CA ALA A 191 -1.47 0.00 -11.40
C ALA A 191 -0.20 -0.46 -12.14
N LEU A 192 0.20 -1.72 -11.96
CA LEU A 192 1.35 -2.30 -12.68
C LEU A 192 1.12 -2.38 -14.19
N THR A 193 -0.08 -2.78 -14.60
CA THR A 193 -0.46 -2.82 -16.03
C THR A 193 -0.41 -1.43 -16.65
N ILE A 194 -0.89 -0.40 -15.96
CA ILE A 194 -0.84 0.98 -16.44
C ILE A 194 0.60 1.45 -16.59
N LYS A 195 1.46 1.20 -15.60
CA LYS A 195 2.90 1.56 -15.70
C LYS A 195 3.61 0.84 -16.84
N HIS A 196 3.33 -0.45 -17.05
CA HIS A 196 3.87 -1.19 -18.19
C HIS A 196 3.36 -0.63 -19.53
N ALA A 197 2.06 -0.39 -19.66
CA ALA A 197 1.45 0.12 -20.88
C ALA A 197 1.91 1.54 -21.24
N GLN A 198 2.29 2.35 -20.25
CA GLN A 198 2.81 3.71 -20.43
C GLN A 198 4.34 3.76 -20.68
N ASN A 199 5.03 2.61 -20.67
CA ASN A 199 6.49 2.50 -20.69
C ASN A 199 7.20 3.13 -19.47
N ASP A 200 6.48 3.28 -18.37
CA ASP A 200 7.00 3.83 -17.09
C ASP A 200 7.56 2.73 -16.17
N LEU A 201 7.40 1.46 -16.54
CA LEU A 201 7.93 0.32 -15.81
C LEU A 201 9.30 -0.06 -16.37
N VAL A 202 10.33 0.03 -15.53
CA VAL A 202 11.71 -0.33 -15.88
C VAL A 202 12.14 -1.52 -15.02
N ILE A 203 12.70 -2.53 -15.67
CA ILE A 203 13.27 -3.69 -14.97
C ILE A 203 14.79 -3.54 -14.96
N VAL A 204 15.38 -3.69 -13.79
CA VAL A 204 16.83 -3.63 -13.58
C VAL A 204 17.31 -5.01 -13.14
N GLU A 205 18.50 -5.40 -13.60
CA GLU A 205 19.09 -6.69 -13.22
C GLU A 205 19.39 -6.76 -11.72
N ASP A 206 20.25 -5.87 -11.22
CA ASP A 206 20.60 -5.72 -9.80
C ASP A 206 20.99 -4.26 -9.50
N PHE A 207 20.52 -3.68 -8.39
CA PHE A 207 20.91 -2.33 -7.97
C PHE A 207 22.36 -2.21 -7.48
N SER A 208 23.00 -3.32 -7.13
CA SER A 208 24.42 -3.35 -6.74
C SER A 208 25.38 -3.02 -7.90
N SER A 209 24.89 -3.03 -9.14
CA SER A 209 25.65 -2.67 -10.34
C SER A 209 26.00 -1.17 -10.45
N LEU A 210 25.47 -0.34 -9.54
CA LEU A 210 25.78 1.08 -9.47
C LEU A 210 27.28 1.31 -9.20
N LYS A 211 27.92 2.11 -10.05
CA LYS A 211 29.37 2.38 -9.95
C LYS A 211 29.70 3.16 -8.68
N ASN A 212 29.07 4.32 -8.50
CA ASN A 212 29.33 5.26 -7.41
C ASN A 212 28.05 5.60 -6.64
N ASP A 213 28.25 6.09 -5.42
CA ASP A 213 27.19 6.45 -4.47
C ASP A 213 26.75 7.92 -4.63
N SER A 214 27.11 8.57 -5.75
CA SER A 214 26.85 9.99 -5.97
C SER A 214 25.40 10.24 -6.41
N LYS A 215 24.76 11.21 -5.77
CA LYS A 215 23.41 11.68 -6.13
C LYS A 215 23.32 12.19 -7.58
N GLU A 216 24.39 12.83 -8.06
CA GLU A 216 24.50 13.35 -9.42
C GLU A 216 24.38 12.23 -10.45
N LEU A 217 25.04 11.09 -10.20
CA LEU A 217 25.02 9.95 -11.11
C LEU A 217 23.61 9.37 -11.28
N ILE A 218 22.81 9.27 -10.20
CA ILE A 218 21.43 8.77 -10.31
C ILE A 218 20.54 9.76 -11.05
N ASN A 219 20.73 11.07 -10.82
CA ASN A 219 20.01 12.10 -11.58
C ASN A 219 20.37 12.04 -13.06
N ASP A 220 21.66 11.92 -13.40
CA ASP A 220 22.13 11.80 -14.78
C ASP A 220 21.57 10.54 -15.46
N ILE A 221 21.49 9.42 -14.73
CA ILE A 221 20.82 8.20 -15.22
C ILE A 221 19.33 8.47 -15.48
N ALA A 222 18.63 9.09 -14.54
CA ALA A 222 17.20 9.36 -14.69
C ALA A 222 16.91 10.33 -15.85
N GLU A 223 17.74 11.36 -16.03
CA GLU A 223 17.61 12.34 -17.11
C GLU A 223 17.96 11.72 -18.47
N SER A 224 19.10 11.03 -18.58
CA SER A 224 19.54 10.40 -19.85
C SER A 224 18.58 9.32 -20.35
N ARG A 225 17.93 8.59 -19.44
CA ARG A 225 16.98 7.52 -19.76
C ARG A 225 15.52 7.99 -19.79
N ASN A 226 15.27 9.29 -19.61
CA ASN A 226 13.94 9.90 -19.58
C ASN A 226 12.98 9.26 -18.56
N TRP A 227 13.45 8.99 -17.34
CA TRP A 227 12.63 8.39 -16.28
C TRP A 227 11.66 9.36 -15.60
N GLY A 228 11.60 10.61 -16.04
CA GLY A 228 10.76 11.64 -15.46
C GLY A 228 11.33 12.23 -14.17
N TYR A 229 10.49 12.97 -13.44
CA TYR A 229 10.93 13.73 -12.27
C TYR A 229 11.04 12.85 -11.01
N SER A 230 10.16 11.85 -10.90
CA SER A 230 10.03 11.03 -9.70
C SER A 230 10.14 9.53 -10.02
N VAL A 231 10.96 8.84 -9.23
CA VAL A 231 11.33 7.44 -9.46
C VAL A 231 11.13 6.63 -8.18
N LEU A 232 10.47 5.48 -8.30
CA LEU A 232 10.32 4.52 -7.21
C LEU A 232 11.17 3.28 -7.49
N PHE A 233 12.20 3.06 -6.66
CA PHE A 233 13.03 1.86 -6.70
C PHE A 233 12.44 0.76 -5.81
N VAL A 234 12.28 -0.45 -6.35
CA VAL A 234 11.69 -1.59 -5.65
C VAL A 234 12.67 -2.76 -5.58
N GLU A 235 13.05 -3.14 -4.35
CA GLU A 235 13.97 -4.23 -4.06
C GLU A 235 13.28 -5.40 -3.33
N GLU A 236 13.83 -6.61 -3.44
CA GLU A 236 13.22 -7.83 -2.90
C GLU A 236 12.98 -7.74 -1.38
N ASN A 237 14.03 -7.40 -0.64
CA ASN A 237 14.07 -7.41 0.81
C ASN A 237 14.41 -6.02 1.38
N SER A 238 14.47 -5.91 2.70
CA SER A 238 14.90 -4.67 3.37
C SER A 238 16.41 -4.41 3.26
N GLU A 239 17.18 -5.42 2.85
CA GLU A 239 18.61 -5.31 2.60
C GLU A 239 18.81 -4.68 1.22
N VAL A 240 19.07 -3.37 1.21
CA VAL A 240 19.31 -2.59 0.00
C VAL A 240 20.80 -2.30 -0.11
N SER A 241 21.31 -2.17 -1.34
CA SER A 241 22.70 -1.76 -1.57
C SER A 241 22.96 -0.38 -0.94
N THR A 242 24.03 -0.27 -0.15
CA THR A 242 24.42 0.98 0.53
C THR A 242 24.59 2.12 -0.45
N LYS A 243 25.10 1.81 -1.65
CA LYS A 243 25.29 2.77 -2.73
C LYS A 243 24.01 3.45 -3.18
N LEU A 244 22.95 2.67 -3.38
CA LEU A 244 21.66 3.18 -3.81
C LEU A 244 21.03 4.03 -2.71
N VAL A 245 21.14 3.59 -1.45
CA VAL A 245 20.63 4.34 -0.30
C VAL A 245 21.31 5.71 -0.20
N ASN A 246 22.64 5.76 -0.19
CA ASN A 246 23.41 7.00 -0.11
C ASN A 246 23.09 7.95 -1.26
N ALA A 247 22.95 7.42 -2.47
CA ALA A 247 22.71 8.23 -3.66
C ALA A 247 21.27 8.77 -3.75
N THR A 248 20.29 8.09 -3.14
CA THR A 248 18.86 8.49 -3.18
C THR A 248 18.41 9.28 -1.96
N GLN A 249 19.04 9.09 -0.79
CA GLN A 249 18.60 9.67 0.49
C GLN A 249 18.48 11.20 0.45
N ASP A 250 19.35 11.87 -0.29
CA ASP A 250 19.35 13.33 -0.44
C ASP A 250 18.28 13.85 -1.43
N ILE A 251 17.70 12.98 -2.26
CA ILE A 251 16.80 13.35 -3.34
C ILE A 251 15.35 13.03 -2.94
N PRO A 252 14.49 14.03 -2.66
CA PRO A 252 13.12 13.77 -2.18
C PRO A 252 12.20 13.14 -3.23
N SER A 253 12.53 13.28 -4.51
CA SER A 253 11.76 12.72 -5.63
C SER A 253 12.02 11.22 -5.83
N PHE A 254 13.13 10.70 -5.32
CA PHE A 254 13.51 9.30 -5.45
C PHE A 254 13.24 8.58 -4.14
N ASN A 255 12.51 7.49 -4.21
CA ASN A 255 12.18 6.69 -3.04
C ASN A 255 12.56 5.23 -3.27
N ILE A 256 13.06 4.58 -2.22
CA ILE A 256 13.33 3.15 -2.21
C ILE A 256 12.25 2.47 -1.36
N MET A 257 11.69 1.37 -1.85
CA MET A 257 10.73 0.56 -1.12
C MET A 257 11.02 -0.93 -1.32
N PRO A 258 10.85 -1.76 -0.27
CA PRO A 258 10.89 -3.20 -0.44
C PRO A 258 9.57 -3.72 -1.06
N VAL A 259 9.59 -4.90 -1.70
CA VAL A 259 8.41 -5.51 -2.35
C VAL A 259 7.21 -5.62 -1.41
N TYR A 260 7.42 -5.96 -0.13
CA TYR A 260 6.32 -6.11 0.82
C TYR A 260 5.63 -4.78 1.19
N GLY A 261 6.29 -3.65 0.97
CA GLY A 261 5.74 -2.30 1.21
C GLY A 261 5.04 -1.71 -0.02
N LEU A 262 5.12 -2.38 -1.18
CA LEU A 262 4.60 -1.85 -2.44
C LEU A 262 3.08 -1.63 -2.37
N ASN A 263 2.64 -0.46 -2.82
CA ASN A 263 1.25 -0.04 -2.69
C ASN A 263 0.81 0.81 -3.90
N CYS A 264 -0.51 0.84 -4.16
CA CYS A 264 -1.07 1.58 -5.30
C CYS A 264 -0.76 3.09 -5.26
N PHE A 265 -0.84 3.72 -4.09
CA PHE A 265 -0.57 5.15 -3.94
C PHE A 265 0.87 5.52 -4.31
N SER A 266 1.86 4.76 -3.84
CA SER A 266 3.28 4.96 -4.15
C SER A 266 3.56 4.74 -5.63
N ILE A 267 3.00 3.69 -6.25
CA ILE A 267 3.17 3.45 -7.69
C ILE A 267 2.64 4.64 -8.50
N MET A 268 1.48 5.18 -8.13
CA MET A 268 0.85 6.28 -8.86
C MET A 268 1.42 7.66 -8.52
N LYS A 269 2.07 7.81 -7.35
CA LYS A 269 2.73 9.06 -6.94
C LYS A 269 4.00 9.33 -7.75
N HIS A 270 4.68 8.28 -8.21
CA HIS A 270 5.93 8.41 -8.95
C HIS A 270 5.67 8.23 -10.45
N ASP A 271 6.47 8.88 -11.27
CA ASP A 271 6.38 8.83 -12.73
C ASP A 271 6.88 7.47 -13.22
N THR A 272 8.03 7.02 -12.74
CA THR A 272 8.60 5.72 -13.12
C THR A 272 8.72 4.76 -11.95
N LEU A 273 8.53 3.47 -12.27
CA LEU A 273 8.66 2.36 -11.35
C LEU A 273 9.83 1.48 -11.80
N VAL A 274 10.89 1.44 -11.00
CA VAL A 274 12.11 0.68 -11.28
C VAL A 274 12.15 -0.54 -10.36
N ILE A 275 12.07 -1.74 -10.92
CA ILE A 275 12.00 -3.00 -10.15
C ILE A 275 13.22 -3.87 -10.46
N SER A 276 13.88 -4.39 -9.42
CA SER A 276 14.92 -5.41 -9.59
C SER A 276 14.36 -6.73 -10.09
N ARG A 277 15.12 -7.50 -10.87
CA ARG A 277 14.69 -8.80 -11.40
C ARG A 277 14.27 -9.77 -10.28
N LYS A 278 14.99 -9.78 -9.17
CA LYS A 278 14.64 -10.61 -7.99
C LYS A 278 13.35 -10.12 -7.33
N ALA A 279 13.20 -8.81 -7.21
CA ALA A 279 12.00 -8.19 -6.66
C ALA A 279 10.75 -8.49 -7.51
N LEU A 280 10.89 -8.48 -8.84
CA LEU A 280 9.84 -8.84 -9.79
C LEU A 280 9.34 -10.27 -9.58
N LEU A 281 10.26 -11.25 -9.54
CA LEU A 281 9.89 -12.66 -9.31
C LEU A 281 9.15 -12.84 -7.99
N LYS A 282 9.62 -12.19 -6.92
CA LYS A 282 8.96 -12.25 -5.61
C LYS A 282 7.59 -11.61 -5.61
N LEU A 283 7.44 -10.50 -6.32
CA LEU A 283 6.17 -9.80 -6.49
C LEU A 283 5.16 -10.67 -7.24
N GLU A 284 5.57 -11.27 -8.36
CA GLU A 284 4.73 -12.16 -9.15
C GLU A 284 4.28 -13.38 -8.33
N GLU A 285 5.19 -14.02 -7.60
CA GLU A 285 4.88 -15.15 -6.71
C GLU A 285 3.72 -14.80 -5.75
N ARG A 286 3.82 -13.65 -5.09
CA ARG A 286 2.88 -13.23 -4.06
C ARG A 286 1.52 -12.89 -4.66
N ILE A 287 1.49 -12.19 -5.78
CA ILE A 287 0.24 -11.81 -6.44
C ILE A 287 -0.47 -13.06 -6.97
N LEU A 288 0.26 -13.96 -7.66
CA LEU A 288 -0.30 -15.22 -8.16
C LEU A 288 -0.81 -16.08 -7.02
N TYR A 289 -0.06 -16.19 -5.92
CA TYR A 289 -0.53 -16.93 -4.74
C TYR A 289 -1.89 -16.40 -4.27
N HIS A 290 -2.08 -15.08 -4.19
CA HIS A 290 -3.34 -14.51 -3.74
C HIS A 290 -4.47 -14.56 -4.78
N LEU A 291 -4.16 -14.51 -6.08
CA LEU A 291 -5.12 -14.73 -7.16
C LEU A 291 -5.67 -16.17 -7.17
N TYR A 292 -4.79 -17.13 -6.91
CA TYR A 292 -5.08 -18.57 -6.98
C TYR A 292 -5.35 -19.21 -5.62
N ARG A 293 -5.30 -18.44 -4.53
CA ARG A 293 -5.64 -18.93 -3.20
C ARG A 293 -7.13 -19.25 -3.16
N SER A 294 -7.46 -20.48 -2.76
CA SER A 294 -8.85 -20.82 -2.47
C SER A 294 -9.40 -19.97 -1.33
N GLU A 295 -10.48 -19.23 -1.55
CA GLU A 295 -11.18 -18.48 -0.50
C GLU A 295 -11.65 -19.40 0.65
N SER A 296 -11.97 -18.83 1.82
CA SER A 296 -12.51 -19.60 2.96
C SER A 296 -13.79 -20.38 2.59
N LEU A 297 -14.61 -19.85 1.68
CA LEU A 297 -15.78 -20.52 1.13
C LEU A 297 -15.39 -21.64 0.16
N GLN A 298 -14.36 -21.44 -0.66
CA GLN A 298 -13.77 -22.50 -1.50
C GLN A 298 -13.03 -23.56 -0.68
N LYS A 299 -12.60 -23.30 0.57
CA LYS A 299 -12.05 -24.33 1.45
C LYS A 299 -13.07 -25.46 1.70
N LYS A 300 -14.37 -25.13 1.79
CA LYS A 300 -15.47 -26.09 1.91
C LYS A 300 -15.68 -26.90 0.63
N TYR A 301 -15.62 -26.25 -0.55
CA TYR A 301 -15.76 -26.93 -1.85
C TYR A 301 -14.51 -27.73 -2.22
N ARG A 302 -13.32 -27.22 -1.92
CA ARG A 302 -12.04 -27.94 -2.07
C ARG A 302 -11.97 -29.13 -1.12
N TYR A 303 -12.58 -29.06 0.07
CA TYR A 303 -12.76 -30.23 0.93
C TYR A 303 -13.72 -31.25 0.30
N LYS A 304 -14.76 -30.80 -0.42
CA LYS A 304 -15.66 -31.68 -1.18
C LYS A 304 -14.92 -32.37 -2.34
N ASP A 305 -14.14 -31.63 -3.12
CA ASP A 305 -13.36 -32.17 -4.25
C ASP A 305 -12.24 -33.11 -3.77
N ILE A 306 -11.58 -32.77 -2.66
CA ILE A 306 -10.58 -33.63 -2.01
C ILE A 306 -11.26 -34.85 -1.41
N LYS A 307 -12.45 -34.72 -0.79
CA LYS A 307 -13.23 -35.86 -0.29
C LYS A 307 -13.64 -36.79 -1.42
N GLU A 308 -14.12 -36.27 -2.54
CA GLU A 308 -14.47 -37.06 -3.73
C GLU A 308 -13.24 -37.77 -4.32
N LYS A 309 -12.08 -37.11 -4.38
CA LYS A 309 -10.82 -37.76 -4.75
C LYS A 309 -10.40 -38.87 -3.78
N ILE A 310 -10.44 -38.62 -2.48
CA ILE A 310 -10.12 -39.62 -1.44
C ILE A 310 -11.08 -40.81 -1.51
N LEU A 311 -12.39 -40.55 -1.72
CA LEU A 311 -13.40 -41.60 -1.88
C LEU A 311 -13.16 -42.42 -3.16
N ASN A 312 -12.78 -41.78 -4.26
CA ASN A 312 -12.47 -42.46 -5.52
C ASN A 312 -11.16 -43.27 -5.44
N GLU A 313 -10.13 -42.76 -4.76
CA GLU A 313 -8.88 -43.47 -4.49
C GLU A 313 -9.14 -44.70 -3.58
N GLY A 314 -9.96 -44.54 -2.54
CA GLY A 314 -10.36 -45.64 -1.65
C GLY A 314 -11.32 -46.65 -2.28
N ALA A 315 -12.10 -46.27 -3.29
CA ALA A 315 -13.00 -47.20 -4.00
C ALA A 315 -12.24 -48.28 -4.81
N SER A 316 -10.98 -48.04 -5.15
CA SER A 316 -10.10 -49.02 -5.79
C SER A 316 -9.33 -49.93 -4.82
N GLU A 317 -9.36 -49.65 -3.51
CA GLU A 317 -8.68 -50.43 -2.48
C GLU A 317 -9.62 -51.47 -1.86
N ASN A 318 -9.61 -52.71 -2.38
CA ASN A 318 -10.29 -53.83 -1.74
C ASN A 318 -9.47 -54.36 -0.55
N ASN A 319 -9.55 -53.69 0.60
CA ASN A 319 -8.98 -54.19 1.85
C ASN A 319 -9.96 -55.16 2.54
N GLU A 320 -9.66 -56.47 2.55
CA GLU A 320 -10.50 -57.51 3.20
C GLU A 320 -10.79 -57.23 4.70
N LYS A 321 -9.94 -56.44 5.36
CA LYS A 321 -10.00 -56.19 6.80
C LYS A 321 -10.81 -54.96 7.19
N PHE A 322 -11.04 -54.01 6.28
CA PHE A 322 -11.77 -52.78 6.56
C PHE A 322 -12.71 -52.46 5.39
N ALA A 323 -14.01 -52.41 5.66
CA ALA A 323 -15.00 -52.02 4.66
C ALA A 323 -14.78 -50.55 4.23
N PRO A 324 -15.02 -50.21 2.95
CA PRO A 324 -14.87 -48.84 2.48
C PRO A 324 -15.82 -47.91 3.25
N PHE A 325 -15.35 -46.70 3.54
CA PHE A 325 -16.16 -45.66 4.18
C PHE A 325 -17.35 -45.30 3.28
N VAL A 326 -18.57 -45.60 3.74
CA VAL A 326 -19.83 -45.16 3.12
C VAL A 326 -20.09 -43.69 3.39
#